data_AF-A0A1X9MJW9-F1
#
_entry.id   AF-A0A1X9MJW9-F1
#
_cell.length_a   1.000
_cell.length_b   1.000
_cell.length_c   1.000
_cell.angle_alpha   90.00
_cell.angle_beta   90.00
_cell.angle_gamma   90.00
#
_symmetry.space_group_name_H-M   'P 1'
#
loop_
_entity.id
_entity.type
_entity.pdbx_description
1 polymer ?
#
loop_
_entity_poly.entity_id
_entity_poly.type
_entity_poly.pdbx_seq_one_letter_code
_entity_poly.pdbx_strand_id
1 'polypeptide(L)'
;MLEYLWLSLTAWFMGFFPLFEIYIAIPSTIALGLDATSAIIWSCLGNFIAIPFVVFFYDSLSRIKKVRSYLGKLSRSKFSEKMRKGSFVFILVGTPIVGSWAVGAIGKVIGLEKRKLFLSSAVSICVYGVIIGVLTKLGVDAFFLA
;
A
#
# COMPACT_ATOMS: atom_id res chain seq x y z
N MET A 1 19.57 18.21 8.81
CA MET A 1 19.62 17.59 7.46
C MET A 1 19.77 16.08 7.52
N LEU A 2 20.83 15.55 8.16
CA LEU A 2 21.06 14.09 8.22
C LEU A 2 19.88 13.33 8.87
N GLU A 3 19.35 13.86 9.97
CA GLU A 3 18.20 13.28 10.69
C GLU A 3 16.95 13.20 9.83
N TYR A 4 16.58 14.30 9.15
CA TYR A 4 15.46 14.32 8.21
C TYR A 4 15.62 13.25 7.11
N LEU A 5 16.81 13.13 6.51
CA LEU A 5 17.08 12.12 5.48
C LEU A 5 16.92 10.70 6.02
N TRP A 6 17.42 10.43 7.23
CA TRP A 6 17.30 9.13 7.89
C TRP A 6 15.85 8.76 8.19
N LEU A 7 15.07 9.70 8.74
CA LEU A 7 13.65 9.50 9.03
C LEU A 7 12.83 9.34 7.75
N SER A 8 13.12 10.12 6.71
CA SER A 8 12.48 10.01 5.39
C SER A 8 12.75 8.65 4.75
N LEU A 9 13.99 8.16 4.82
CA LEU A 9 14.35 6.83 4.33
C LEU A 9 13.64 5.73 5.12
N THR A 10 13.54 5.89 6.43
CA THR A 10 12.81 4.98 7.31
C THR A 10 11.32 4.95 6.94
N ALA A 11 10.69 6.11 6.74
CA ALA A 11 9.30 6.24 6.32
C ALA A 11 9.05 5.54 4.98
N TRP A 12 9.95 5.73 4.01
CA TRP A 12 9.88 5.07 2.71
C TRP A 12 10.04 3.56 2.84
N PHE A 13 11.04 3.08 3.59
CA PHE A 13 11.30 1.65 3.75
C PHE A 13 10.17 0.93 4.49
N MET A 14 9.64 1.53 5.56
CA MET A 14 8.48 0.99 6.27
C MET A 14 7.23 1.00 5.37
N GLY A 15 7.02 2.06 4.58
CA GLY A 15 5.93 2.11 3.62
C GLY A 15 6.02 1.01 2.56
N PHE A 16 7.24 0.70 2.11
CA PHE A 16 7.52 -0.37 1.16
C PHE A 16 7.33 -1.77 1.75
N PHE A 17 7.69 -1.99 3.03
CA PHE A 17 7.70 -3.35 3.59
C PHE A 17 6.29 -3.92 3.77
N PRO A 18 6.03 -5.19 3.39
CA PRO A 18 4.72 -5.81 3.60
C PRO A 18 4.38 -5.86 5.10
N LEU A 19 3.09 -5.80 5.43
CA LEU A 19 2.53 -5.68 6.80
C LEU A 19 2.68 -4.29 7.45
N PHE A 20 3.72 -3.54 7.12
CA PHE A 20 3.90 -2.19 7.67
C PHE A 20 3.06 -1.20 6.86
N GLU A 21 3.40 -1.05 5.58
CA GLU A 21 2.69 -0.20 4.64
C GLU A 21 2.43 1.21 5.21
N ILE A 22 1.45 1.94 4.68
CA ILE A 22 1.08 3.27 5.20
C ILE A 22 0.53 3.23 6.64
N TYR A 23 0.03 2.07 7.11
CA TYR A 23 -0.63 1.94 8.41
C TYR A 23 0.34 2.07 9.58
N ILE A 24 1.54 1.51 9.45
CA ILE A 24 2.56 1.58 10.49
C ILE A 24 3.59 2.65 10.16
N ALA A 25 3.94 2.82 8.88
CA ALA A 25 5.00 3.75 8.49
C ALA A 25 4.66 5.20 8.84
N ILE A 26 3.44 5.66 8.56
CA ILE A 26 3.04 7.05 8.83
C ILE A 26 3.02 7.32 10.34
N PRO A 27 2.30 6.53 11.18
CA PRO A 27 2.26 6.83 12.61
C PRO A 27 3.61 6.68 13.30
N SER A 28 4.39 5.64 12.95
CA SER A 28 5.70 5.42 13.55
C SER A 28 6.68 6.55 13.23
N THR A 29 6.73 7.03 11.98
CA THR A 29 7.69 8.09 11.63
C THR A 29 7.28 9.46 12.15
N ILE A 30 5.98 9.74 12.28
CA ILE A 30 5.50 10.92 13.03
C ILE A 30 5.94 10.83 14.49
N ALA A 31 5.75 9.68 15.14
CA ALA A 31 6.16 9.47 16.53
C ALA A 31 7.69 9.59 16.73
N LEU A 32 8.48 9.28 15.70
CA LEU A 32 9.94 9.46 15.69
C LEU A 32 10.38 10.90 15.40
N GLY A 33 9.45 11.84 15.21
CA GLY A 33 9.74 13.26 15.04
C GLY A 33 9.78 13.75 13.59
N LEU A 34 9.43 12.93 12.61
CA LEU A 34 9.24 13.39 11.23
C LEU A 34 7.95 14.20 11.14
N ASP A 35 7.97 15.33 10.44
CA ASP A 35 6.75 16.10 10.23
C ASP A 35 5.70 15.28 9.45
N ALA A 36 4.42 15.51 9.76
CA ALA A 36 3.33 14.71 9.20
C ALA A 36 3.31 14.74 7.67
N THR A 37 3.65 15.86 7.04
CA THR A 37 3.64 15.99 5.58
C THR A 37 4.70 15.08 4.96
N SER A 38 5.93 15.14 5.47
CA SER A 38 7.02 14.29 5.01
C SER A 38 6.77 12.81 5.31
N ALA A 39 6.23 12.48 6.49
CA ALA A 39 5.84 11.11 6.83
C ALA A 39 4.83 10.54 5.82
N ILE A 40 3.76 11.29 5.51
CA ILE A 40 2.77 10.90 4.49
C ILE A 40 3.45 10.70 3.14
N ILE A 41 4.23 11.69 2.65
CA ILE A 41 4.83 11.64 1.32
C ILE A 41 5.76 10.43 1.18
N TRP A 42 6.71 10.26 2.10
CA TRP A 42 7.73 9.21 1.98
C TRP A 42 7.13 7.82 2.18
N SER A 43 6.22 7.64 3.14
CA SER A 43 5.54 6.35 3.33
C SER A 43 4.63 5.99 2.14
N CYS A 44 3.89 6.95 1.59
CA CYS A 44 3.08 6.71 0.39
C CYS A 44 3.93 6.35 -0.82
N LEU A 45 5.08 7.02 -1.02
CA LEU A 45 6.01 6.69 -2.10
C LEU A 45 6.57 5.26 -1.96
N GLY A 46 7.03 4.89 -0.76
CA GLY A 46 7.49 3.53 -0.49
C GLY A 46 6.39 2.49 -0.74
N ASN A 47 5.20 2.77 -0.24
CA ASN A 47 4.06 1.87 -0.37
C ASN A 47 3.58 1.71 -1.81
N PHE A 48 3.61 2.77 -2.61
CA PHE A 48 3.28 2.69 -4.02
C PHE A 48 4.27 1.81 -4.78
N ILE A 49 5.59 1.92 -4.49
CA ILE A 49 6.64 1.12 -5.15
C ILE A 49 6.48 -0.39 -4.92
N ALA A 50 5.87 -0.80 -3.80
CA ALA A 50 5.54 -2.20 -3.58
C ALA A 50 4.68 -2.79 -4.71
N ILE A 51 3.79 -2.01 -5.33
CA ILE A 51 2.86 -2.50 -6.36
C ILE A 51 3.56 -2.82 -7.68
N PRO A 52 4.34 -1.90 -8.32
CA PRO A 52 5.17 -2.24 -9.45
C PRO A 52 6.14 -3.38 -9.15
N PHE A 53 6.72 -3.41 -7.94
CA PHE A 53 7.61 -4.48 -7.50
C PHE A 53 6.91 -5.84 -7.56
N VAL A 54 5.74 -5.98 -6.94
CA VAL A 54 4.95 -7.23 -7.00
C VAL A 54 4.56 -7.57 -8.43
N VAL A 55 4.09 -6.61 -9.23
CA VAL A 55 3.66 -6.86 -10.61
C VAL A 55 4.81 -7.33 -11.52
N PHE A 56 6.02 -6.85 -11.28
CA PHE A 56 7.22 -7.24 -12.01
C PHE A 56 7.75 -8.61 -11.56
N PHE A 57 7.85 -8.84 -10.24
CA PHE A 57 8.36 -10.09 -9.69
C PHE A 57 7.33 -11.22 -9.60
N TYR A 58 6.07 -10.94 -9.97
CA TYR A 58 4.99 -11.92 -9.97
C TYR A 58 5.35 -13.20 -10.73
N ASP A 59 5.95 -13.07 -11.92
CA ASP A 59 6.26 -14.23 -12.77
C ASP A 59 7.26 -15.16 -12.08
N SER A 60 8.22 -14.61 -11.32
CA SER A 60 9.13 -15.36 -10.45
C SER A 60 8.40 -16.06 -9.29
N LEU A 61 7.47 -15.36 -8.62
CA LEU A 61 6.64 -15.93 -7.55
C LEU A 61 5.73 -17.08 -8.06
N SER A 62 5.24 -16.95 -9.30
CA SER A 62 4.34 -17.91 -9.94
C SER A 62 5.00 -19.24 -10.32
N ARG A 63 6.34 -19.32 -10.23
CA ARG A 63 7.11 -20.57 -10.41
C ARG A 63 6.90 -21.52 -9.23
N ILE A 64 6.49 -21.03 -8.07
CA ILE A 64 6.17 -21.85 -6.91
C ILE A 64 4.78 -22.47 -7.12
N LYS A 65 4.72 -23.80 -7.28
CA LYS A 65 3.46 -24.55 -7.54
C LYS A 65 2.34 -24.22 -6.54
N LYS A 66 2.67 -24.07 -5.26
CA LYS A 66 1.71 -23.75 -4.19
C LYS A 66 1.09 -22.37 -4.36
N VAL A 67 1.92 -21.37 -4.69
CA VAL A 67 1.51 -19.99 -4.98
C VAL A 67 0.64 -19.96 -6.23
N ARG A 68 1.08 -20.60 -7.32
CA ARG A 68 0.29 -20.71 -8.57
C ARG A 68 -1.09 -21.34 -8.35
N SER A 69 -1.19 -22.39 -7.55
CA SER A 69 -2.46 -23.07 -7.25
C SER A 69 -3.43 -22.17 -6.47
N TYR A 70 -2.95 -21.47 -5.43
CA TYR A 70 -3.75 -20.51 -4.66
C TYR A 70 -4.25 -19.34 -5.54
N LEU A 71 -3.34 -18.76 -6.32
CA LEU A 71 -3.66 -17.65 -7.22
C LEU A 71 -4.63 -18.07 -8.33
N GLY A 72 -4.47 -19.28 -8.88
CA GLY A 72 -5.37 -19.84 -9.90
C GLY A 72 -6.80 -20.06 -9.39
N LYS A 73 -6.96 -20.52 -8.14
CA LYS A 73 -8.29 -20.64 -7.50
C LYS A 73 -8.94 -19.27 -7.30
N LEU A 74 -8.16 -18.27 -6.88
CA LEU A 74 -8.65 -16.90 -6.68
C LEU A 74 -9.09 -16.26 -8.00
N SER A 75 -8.33 -16.47 -9.07
CA SER A 75 -8.59 -15.96 -10.43
C SER A 75 -9.93 -16.44 -11.01
N ARG A 76 -10.35 -17.68 -10.71
CA ARG A 76 -11.59 -18.30 -11.22
C ARG A 76 -12.83 -18.03 -10.36
N SER A 77 -12.71 -17.26 -9.29
CA SER A 77 -13.85 -16.94 -8.42
C SER A 77 -14.80 -15.93 -9.07
N LYS A 78 -16.10 -15.99 -8.76
CA LYS A 78 -17.08 -14.94 -9.15
C LYS A 78 -16.66 -13.55 -8.64
N PHE A 79 -15.87 -13.51 -7.57
CA PHE A 79 -15.29 -12.31 -6.99
C PHE A 79 -14.26 -11.65 -7.93
N SER A 80 -13.40 -12.43 -8.58
CA SER A 80 -12.43 -11.95 -9.60
C SER A 80 -13.13 -11.29 -10.79
N GLU A 81 -14.24 -11.86 -11.26
CA GLU A 81 -14.99 -11.30 -12.38
C GLU A 81 -15.65 -9.96 -12.03
N LYS A 82 -16.16 -9.84 -10.79
CA LYS A 82 -16.73 -8.59 -10.26
C LYS A 82 -15.65 -7.52 -10.03
N MET A 83 -14.48 -7.92 -9.53
CA MET A 83 -13.29 -7.05 -9.41
C MET A 83 -12.85 -6.52 -10.78
N ARG A 84 -12.92 -7.33 -11.83
CA ARG A 84 -12.51 -6.89 -13.18
C ARG A 84 -13.42 -5.80 -13.73
N LYS A 85 -14.74 -5.93 -13.50
CA LYS A 85 -15.77 -4.95 -13.91
C LYS A 85 -15.75 -3.67 -13.06
N GLY A 86 -15.43 -3.76 -11.77
CA GLY A 86 -15.38 -2.64 -10.82
C GLY A 86 -13.97 -2.27 -10.35
N SER A 87 -12.95 -2.47 -11.21
CA SER A 87 -11.54 -2.51 -10.80
C SER A 87 -11.06 -1.26 -10.06
N PHE A 88 -11.51 -0.07 -10.44
CA PHE A 88 -11.14 1.17 -9.77
C PHE A 88 -11.65 1.24 -8.32
N VAL A 89 -12.96 1.09 -8.11
CA VAL A 89 -13.58 1.17 -6.78
C VAL A 89 -13.08 0.05 -5.88
N PHE A 90 -12.91 -1.15 -6.44
CA PHE A 90 -12.38 -2.27 -5.68
C PHE A 90 -10.95 -2.01 -5.20
N ILE A 91 -10.07 -1.50 -6.06
CA ILE A 91 -8.71 -1.17 -5.66
C ILE A 91 -8.73 -0.06 -4.60
N LEU A 92 -9.54 0.97 -4.82
CA LEU A 92 -9.62 2.11 -3.92
C LEU A 92 -10.09 1.71 -2.51
N VAL A 93 -11.08 0.83 -2.39
CA VAL A 93 -11.57 0.37 -1.08
C VAL A 93 -10.79 -0.82 -0.55
N GLY A 94 -10.25 -1.65 -1.44
CA GLY A 94 -9.53 -2.88 -1.07
C GLY A 94 -8.12 -2.60 -0.56
N THR A 95 -7.40 -1.64 -1.16
CA THR A 95 -6.03 -1.29 -0.75
C THR A 95 -5.89 -1.02 0.75
N PRO A 96 -6.72 -0.17 1.40
CA PRO A 96 -6.63 0.07 2.85
C PRO A 96 -6.99 -1.15 3.73
N ILE A 97 -7.64 -2.17 3.17
CA ILE A 97 -8.12 -3.35 3.93
C ILE A 97 -7.12 -4.50 3.83
N VAL A 98 -6.69 -4.84 2.61
CA VAL A 98 -5.81 -5.99 2.36
C VAL A 98 -4.34 -5.62 2.16
N GLY A 99 -4.06 -4.35 1.93
CA GLY A 99 -2.73 -3.83 1.67
C GLY A 99 -2.34 -3.77 0.20
N SER A 100 -1.39 -2.89 -0.10
CA SER A 100 -0.90 -2.62 -1.46
C SER A 100 -0.18 -3.82 -2.07
N TRP A 101 0.56 -4.59 -1.26
CA TRP A 101 1.21 -5.84 -1.70
C TRP A 101 0.19 -6.87 -2.19
N ALA A 102 -0.90 -7.06 -1.44
CA ALA A 102 -1.95 -7.99 -1.80
C ALA A 102 -2.71 -7.53 -3.05
N VAL A 103 -3.05 -6.23 -3.14
CA VAL A 103 -3.71 -5.66 -4.32
C VAL A 103 -2.85 -5.81 -5.58
N GLY A 104 -1.55 -5.58 -5.49
CA GLY A 104 -0.63 -5.78 -6.62
C GLY A 104 -0.62 -7.23 -7.12
N ALA A 105 -0.59 -8.19 -6.20
CA ALA A 105 -0.63 -9.61 -6.53
C ALA A 105 -1.98 -10.00 -7.15
N ILE A 106 -3.09 -9.65 -6.50
CA ILE A 106 -4.44 -9.99 -6.97
C ILE A 106 -4.69 -9.34 -8.34
N GLY A 107 -4.36 -8.06 -8.50
CA GLY A 107 -4.55 -7.34 -9.76
C GLY A 107 -3.84 -8.00 -10.94
N LYS A 108 -2.61 -8.49 -10.72
CA LYS A 108 -1.88 -9.24 -11.74
C LYS A 108 -2.51 -10.62 -12.04
N VAL A 109 -2.97 -11.34 -11.02
CA VAL A 109 -3.60 -12.67 -11.14
C VAL A 109 -4.89 -12.65 -11.93
N ILE A 110 -5.71 -11.61 -11.74
CA ILE A 110 -6.99 -11.46 -12.43
C ILE A 110 -6.84 -10.79 -13.80
N GLY A 111 -5.61 -10.44 -14.18
CA GLY A 111 -5.30 -9.82 -15.47
C GLY A 111 -5.79 -8.38 -15.57
N LEU A 112 -5.73 -7.59 -14.49
CA LEU A 112 -6.01 -6.16 -14.59
C LEU A 112 -4.98 -5.47 -15.48
N GLU A 113 -5.47 -4.48 -16.21
CA GLU A 113 -4.63 -3.56 -16.96
C GLU A 113 -3.68 -2.82 -16.00
N LYS A 114 -2.37 -2.89 -16.24
CA LYS A 114 -1.33 -2.31 -15.38
C LYS A 114 -1.60 -0.84 -15.05
N ARG A 115 -2.02 -0.06 -16.05
CA ARG A 115 -2.31 1.37 -15.90
C ARG A 115 -3.44 1.61 -14.90
N LYS A 116 -4.53 0.83 -14.99
CA LYS A 116 -5.65 0.93 -14.04
C LYS A 116 -5.24 0.50 -12.64
N LEU A 117 -4.47 -0.57 -12.52
CA LEU A 117 -3.95 -1.03 -11.24
C LEU A 117 -3.11 0.05 -10.55
N PHE A 118 -2.15 0.62 -11.27
CA PHE A 118 -1.24 1.63 -10.71
C PHE A 118 -1.97 2.93 -10.37
N LEU A 119 -2.80 3.46 -11.28
CA LEU A 119 -3.53 4.72 -11.02
C LEU A 119 -4.51 4.60 -9.85
N SER A 120 -5.32 3.53 -9.83
CA SER A 120 -6.31 3.35 -8.75
C SER A 120 -5.62 3.18 -7.40
N SER A 121 -4.49 2.46 -7.37
CA SER A 121 -3.74 2.25 -6.13
C SER A 121 -3.03 3.51 -5.67
N ALA A 122 -2.45 4.29 -6.58
CA ALA A 122 -1.83 5.57 -6.24
C ALA A 122 -2.85 6.53 -5.61
N VAL A 123 -4.04 6.66 -6.21
CA VAL A 123 -5.14 7.48 -5.66
C VAL A 123 -5.53 6.97 -4.27
N SER A 124 -5.70 5.65 -4.13
CA SER A 124 -6.02 5.04 -2.84
C SER A 124 -4.98 5.35 -1.77
N ILE A 125 -3.70 5.08 -2.06
CA ILE A 125 -2.60 5.27 -1.12
C ILE A 125 -2.51 6.74 -0.69
N CYS A 126 -2.65 7.68 -1.62
CA CYS A 126 -2.65 9.11 -1.29
C CYS A 126 -3.82 9.48 -0.37
N VAL A 127 -5.04 9.04 -0.70
CA VAL A 127 -6.25 9.36 0.10
C VAL A 127 -6.11 8.81 1.52
N TYR A 128 -5.81 7.51 1.66
CA TYR A 128 -5.70 6.89 2.97
C TYR A 128 -4.45 7.31 3.73
N GLY A 129 -3.35 7.62 3.04
CA GLY A 129 -2.15 8.18 3.66
C GLY A 129 -2.43 9.53 4.32
N VAL A 130 -3.18 10.42 3.64
CA VAL A 130 -3.61 11.69 4.23
C VAL A 130 -4.54 11.46 5.42
N ILE A 131 -5.54 10.56 5.30
CA ILE A 131 -6.45 10.23 6.41
C ILE A 131 -5.66 9.74 7.63
N ILE A 132 -4.77 8.77 7.46
CA ILE A 132 -3.96 8.20 8.54
C ILE A 132 -3.06 9.28 9.16
N GLY A 133 -2.40 10.10 8.35
CA GLY A 133 -1.53 11.16 8.85
C GLY A 133 -2.28 12.22 9.67
N VAL A 134 -3.46 12.64 9.20
CA VAL A 134 -4.32 13.58 9.94
C VAL A 134 -4.81 12.96 11.24
N LEU A 135 -5.33 11.73 11.20
CA LEU A 135 -5.80 11.02 12.40
C LEU A 135 -4.68 10.80 13.41
N THR A 136 -3.48 10.47 12.95
CA THR A 136 -2.31 10.31 13.81
C THR A 136 -1.98 11.62 14.50
N LYS A 137 -1.90 12.72 13.74
CA LYS A 137 -1.59 14.03 14.32
C LYS A 137 -2.62 14.42 15.39
N LEU A 138 -3.91 14.30 15.08
CA LEU A 138 -4.99 14.59 16.03
C LEU A 138 -4.91 13.70 17.28
N GLY A 139 -4.57 12.42 17.12
CA GLY A 139 -4.41 11.49 18.23
C GLY A 139 -3.20 11.81 19.11
N VAL A 140 -2.07 12.17 18.49
CA VAL A 140 -0.85 12.60 19.20
C VAL A 140 -1.14 13.88 19.99
N ASP A 141 -1.72 14.89 19.35
CA ASP A 141 -2.05 16.17 19.99
C ASP A 141 -3.01 15.95 21.18
N ALA A 142 -4.04 15.11 21.02
CA ALA A 142 -4.97 14.78 22.09
C ALA A 142 -4.33 14.04 23.28
N PHE A 143 -3.33 13.17 23.02
CA PHE A 143 -2.66 12.42 24.07
C PHE A 143 -1.68 13.27 24.88
N PHE A 144 -1.01 14.24 24.26
CA PHE A 144 -0.05 15.12 24.93
C PHE A 144 -0.67 16.38 25.56
N LEU A 145 -1.91 16.72 25.20
CA LEU A 145 -2.68 17.83 25.80
C LEU A 145 -3.61 17.39 26.94
N ALA A 146 -3.78 16.08 27.17
CA ALA A 146 -4.53 15.49 28.27
C ALA A 146 -3.63 15.17 29.47
#